data_AF-A0A7G5XLM7-F1
#
_entry.id   AF-A0A7G5XLM7-F1
#
_cell.length_a   1.000
_cell.length_b   1.000
_cell.length_c   1.000
_cell.angle_alpha   90.00
_cell.angle_beta   90.00
_cell.angle_gamma   90.00
#
_symmetry.space_group_name_H-M   'P 1'
#
loop_
_entity.id
_entity.type
_entity.pdbx_description
1 polymer ?
#
loop_
_entity_poly.entity_id
_entity_poly.type
_entity_poly.pdbx_seq_one_letter_code
_entity_poly.pdbx_strand_id
1 'polypeptide(L)'
;MADNLLDILNQRDDLTEQELLQYLHGNLTPEERNAVEQRLSSSDMMSDAEEGLRMADEKKMQHALADLNKQLSLQLQQQRRKRKHKPVPNQSLIIVTTFLILVLIVLGFLVIYKMKNG
;
A
#
# COMPACT_ATOMS: atom_id res chain seq x y z
N MET A 1 3.36 8.13 -12.16
CA MET A 1 4.44 7.26 -11.65
C MET A 1 3.92 5.99 -10.97
N ALA A 2 2.70 5.96 -10.41
CA ALA A 2 2.12 4.73 -9.84
C ALA A 2 1.63 3.73 -10.90
N ASP A 3 1.21 4.22 -12.07
CA ASP A 3 0.60 3.38 -13.12
C ASP A 3 1.57 2.34 -13.68
N ASN A 4 2.86 2.69 -13.79
CA ASN A 4 3.91 1.82 -14.32
C ASN A 4 4.17 0.58 -13.45
N LEU A 5 3.89 0.65 -12.14
CA LEU A 5 4.10 -0.48 -11.21
C LEU A 5 2.96 -1.50 -11.28
N LEU A 6 1.75 -1.05 -11.64
CA LEU A 6 0.61 -1.94 -11.82
C LEU A 6 0.75 -2.78 -13.10
N ASP A 7 1.36 -2.21 -14.14
CA ASP A 7 1.63 -2.92 -15.39
C ASP A 7 2.60 -4.10 -15.20
N ILE A 8 3.66 -3.92 -14.40
CA ILE A 8 4.64 -4.99 -14.09
C ILE A 8 3.98 -6.15 -13.33
N LEU A 9 2.95 -5.89 -12.54
CA LEU A 9 2.20 -6.94 -11.82
C LEU A 9 1.14 -7.63 -12.69
N ASN A 10 0.68 -6.96 -13.74
CA ASN A 10 -0.33 -7.48 -14.67
C ASN A 10 0.28 -8.22 -15.87
N GLN A 11 1.58 -8.04 -16.12
CA GLN A 11 2.34 -8.79 -17.12
C GLN A 11 2.60 -10.21 -16.60
N ARG A 12 1.55 -11.01 -16.52
CA ARG A 12 1.59 -12.43 -16.17
C ARG A 12 1.70 -13.22 -17.46
N ASP A 13 2.92 -13.57 -17.83
CA ASP A 13 3.18 -14.54 -18.88
C ASP A 13 2.70 -15.92 -18.41
N ASP A 14 1.52 -16.29 -18.90
CA ASP A 14 1.02 -17.61 -19.30
C ASP A 14 0.90 -18.75 -18.26
N LEU A 15 1.46 -18.61 -17.05
CA LEU A 15 1.29 -19.57 -15.96
C LEU A 15 1.08 -18.87 -14.60
N THR A 16 0.05 -19.25 -13.86
CA THR A 16 -0.19 -18.68 -12.53
C THR A 16 0.69 -19.35 -11.47
N GLU A 17 1.10 -18.60 -10.45
CA GLU A 17 1.85 -19.12 -9.29
C GLU A 17 1.13 -20.32 -8.64
N GLN A 18 -0.20 -20.31 -8.63
CA GLN A 18 -1.01 -21.39 -8.06
C GLN A 18 -0.94 -22.67 -8.89
N GLU A 19 -0.96 -22.57 -10.22
CA GLU A 19 -0.79 -23.72 -11.12
C GLU A 19 0.61 -24.33 -10.99
N LEU A 20 1.65 -23.49 -10.87
CA LEU A 20 3.03 -23.96 -10.69
C LEU A 20 3.21 -24.71 -9.36
N LEU A 21 2.61 -24.22 -8.29
CA LEU A 21 2.59 -24.92 -7.00
C LEU A 21 1.85 -26.26 -7.11
N GLN A 22 0.68 -26.31 -7.76
CA GLN A 22 -0.05 -27.56 -7.96
C GLN A 22 0.72 -28.59 -8.78
N TYR A 23 1.47 -28.13 -9.79
CA TYR A 23 2.40 -28.97 -10.56
C TYR A 23 3.51 -29.55 -9.67
N LEU A 24 4.14 -28.73 -8.82
CA LEU A 24 5.18 -29.17 -7.89
C LEU A 24 4.66 -30.16 -6.83
N HIS A 25 3.44 -29.97 -6.34
CA HIS A 25 2.81 -30.88 -5.38
C HIS A 25 2.28 -32.18 -6.00
N GLY A 26 2.30 -32.31 -7.34
CA GLY A 26 1.82 -33.51 -8.05
C GLY A 26 0.29 -33.67 -8.06
N ASN A 27 -0.46 -32.59 -7.86
CA ASN A 27 -1.92 -32.60 -7.75
C ASN A 27 -2.65 -32.44 -9.10
N LEU A 28 -1.92 -32.42 -10.22
CA LEU A 28 -2.45 -32.25 -11.57
C LEU A 28 -2.70 -33.59 -12.26
N THR A 29 -3.71 -33.64 -13.12
CA THR A 29 -3.92 -34.78 -14.02
C THR A 29 -2.79 -34.89 -15.06
N PRO A 30 -2.57 -36.06 -15.68
CA PRO A 30 -1.52 -36.23 -16.70
C PRO A 30 -1.65 -35.27 -17.89
N GLU A 31 -2.87 -34.92 -18.28
CA GLU A 31 -3.15 -33.98 -19.38
C GLU A 31 -2.78 -32.54 -18.99
N GLU A 32 -3.19 -32.09 -17.80
CA GLU A 32 -2.87 -30.77 -17.27
C GLU A 32 -1.38 -30.60 -17.06
N ARG A 33 -0.72 -31.65 -16.57
CA ARG A 33 0.73 -31.67 -16.36
C ARG A 33 1.50 -31.42 -17.67
N ASN A 34 1.11 -32.09 -18.75
CA ASN A 34 1.74 -31.91 -20.06
C ASN A 34 1.55 -30.47 -20.58
N ALA A 35 0.36 -29.90 -20.40
CA ALA A 35 0.08 -28.51 -20.77
C ALA A 35 0.89 -27.49 -19.95
N VAL A 36 1.20 -27.80 -18.70
CA VAL A 36 2.09 -26.99 -17.85
C VAL A 36 3.55 -27.14 -18.30
N GLU A 37 4.02 -28.35 -18.60
CA GLU A 37 5.38 -28.62 -19.09
C GLU A 37 5.69 -27.90 -20.41
N GLN A 38 4.74 -27.87 -21.35
CA GLN A 38 4.88 -27.11 -22.59
C GLN A 38 5.05 -25.61 -22.34
N ARG A 39 4.28 -25.05 -21.40
CA ARG A 39 4.34 -23.63 -21.04
C ARG A 39 5.60 -23.25 -20.26
N LEU A 40 6.08 -24.13 -19.38
CA LEU A 40 7.39 -23.97 -18.73
C LEU A 40 8.52 -23.92 -19.76
N SER A 41 8.48 -24.80 -20.77
CA SER A 41 9.50 -24.87 -21.80
C SER A 41 9.57 -23.63 -22.70
N SER A 42 8.48 -22.86 -22.79
CA SER A 42 8.41 -21.61 -23.56
C SER A 42 8.85 -20.37 -22.78
N SER A 43 9.07 -20.48 -21.46
CA SER A 43 9.41 -19.34 -20.59
C SER A 43 10.64 -19.64 -19.74
N ASP A 44 11.78 -19.08 -20.15
CA ASP A 44 13.05 -19.19 -19.42
C ASP A 44 12.91 -18.74 -17.95
N MET A 45 12.11 -17.69 -17.69
CA MET A 45 11.87 -17.20 -16.33
C MET A 45 11.07 -18.19 -15.46
N MET A 46 10.07 -18.86 -16.03
CA MET A 46 9.28 -19.86 -15.30
C MET A 46 10.06 -21.15 -15.06
N SER A 47 10.91 -21.55 -16.01
CA SER A 47 11.85 -22.65 -15.83
C SER A 47 12.82 -22.38 -14.67
N ASP A 48 13.42 -21.19 -14.63
CA ASP A 48 14.31 -20.79 -13.52
C ASP A 48 13.56 -20.74 -12.17
N ALA A 49 12.32 -20.26 -12.16
CA ALA A 49 11.47 -20.22 -10.97
C ALA A 49 11.10 -21.63 -10.46
N GLU A 50 10.83 -22.57 -11.36
CA GLU A 50 10.57 -23.98 -11.02
C GLU A 50 11.79 -24.60 -10.33
N GLU A 51 12.98 -24.41 -10.90
CA GLU A 51 14.23 -24.92 -10.31
C GLU A 51 14.46 -24.33 -8.91
N GLY A 52 14.28 -23.02 -8.76
CA GLY A 52 14.39 -22.34 -7.46
C GLY A 52 13.39 -22.85 -6.42
N LEU A 53 12.14 -23.13 -6.82
CA LEU A 53 11.11 -23.66 -5.94
C LEU A 53 11.38 -25.12 -5.54
N ARG A 54 11.94 -25.95 -6.44
CA ARG A 54 12.36 -27.33 -6.11
C ARG A 54 13.50 -27.37 -5.10
N MET A 55 14.39 -26.38 -5.12
CA MET A 55 15.48 -26.26 -4.14
C MET A 55 15.00 -25.70 -2.80
N ALA A 56 13.82 -25.06 -2.75
CA ALA A 56 13.27 -24.49 -1.55
C ALA A 56 12.62 -25.56 -0.65
N ASP A 57 12.90 -25.49 0.65
CA ASP A 57 12.24 -26.34 1.65
C ASP A 57 10.78 -25.88 1.84
N GLU A 58 9.84 -26.74 1.46
CA GLU A 58 8.40 -26.47 1.43
C GLU A 58 7.88 -25.98 2.78
N LYS A 59 8.38 -26.53 3.90
CA LYS A 59 7.96 -26.10 5.25
C LYS A 59 8.45 -24.70 5.56
N LYS A 60 9.71 -24.40 5.21
CA LYS A 60 10.27 -23.05 5.41
C LYS A 60 9.57 -22.02 4.54
N MET A 61 9.21 -22.40 3.31
CA MET A 61 8.47 -21.55 2.39
C MET A 61 7.07 -21.22 2.93
N GLN A 62 6.31 -22.21 3.39
CA GLN A 62 4.98 -21.96 3.97
C GLN A 62 5.03 -21.04 5.20
N HIS A 63 6.00 -21.25 6.09
CA HIS A 63 6.21 -20.37 7.24
C HIS A 63 6.62 -18.95 6.82
N ALA A 64 7.55 -18.81 5.87
CA ALA A 64 7.99 -17.52 5.34
C ALA A 64 6.84 -16.74 4.69
N LEU A 65 5.97 -17.42 3.92
CA LEU A 65 4.78 -16.82 3.31
C LEU A 65 3.78 -16.33 4.37
N ALA A 66 3.52 -17.14 5.39
CA ALA A 66 2.64 -16.77 6.50
C ALA A 66 3.18 -15.54 7.26
N ASP A 67 4.48 -15.52 7.54
CA ASP A 67 5.14 -14.41 8.23
C ASP A 67 5.16 -13.14 7.38
N LEU A 68 5.45 -13.24 6.08
CA LEU A 68 5.39 -12.13 5.13
C LEU A 68 4.01 -11.48 5.10
N ASN A 69 2.97 -12.30 4.94
CA ASN A 69 1.59 -11.80 4.88
C ASN A 69 1.18 -11.13 6.20
N LYS A 70 1.56 -11.74 7.34
CA LYS A 70 1.35 -11.16 8.67
C LYS A 70 2.07 -9.82 8.82
N GLN A 71 3.35 -9.73 8.46
CA GLN A 71 4.11 -8.49 8.56
C GLN A 71 3.57 -7.38 7.65
N LEU A 72 3.18 -7.72 6.41
CA LEU A 72 2.56 -6.78 5.48
C LEU A 72 1.26 -6.21 6.07
N SER A 73 0.38 -7.07 6.60
CA SER A 73 -0.87 -6.65 7.21
C SER A 73 -0.63 -5.70 8.40
N LEU A 74 0.38 -5.97 9.23
CA LEU A 74 0.77 -5.13 10.36
C LEU A 74 1.31 -3.78 9.91
N GLN A 75 2.18 -3.75 8.89
CA GLN A 75 2.70 -2.50 8.34
C GLN A 75 1.60 -1.62 7.76
N LEU A 76 0.67 -2.21 7.00
CA LEU A 76 -0.48 -1.49 6.45
C LEU A 76 -1.38 -0.92 7.55
N GLN A 77 -1.64 -1.71 8.61
CA GLN A 77 -2.40 -1.23 9.77
C GLN A 77 -1.68 -0.11 10.52
N GLN A 78 -0.37 -0.23 10.74
CA GLN A 78 0.43 0.81 11.40
C GLN A 78 0.45 2.10 10.59
N GLN A 79 0.62 2.03 9.27
CA GLN A 79 0.56 3.21 8.40
C GLN A 79 -0.83 3.87 8.45
N ARG A 80 -1.90 3.08 8.44
CA ARG A 80 -3.27 3.57 8.61
C ARG A 80 -3.48 4.26 9.95
N ARG A 81 -2.97 3.70 11.05
CA ARG A 81 -3.02 4.31 12.39
C ARG A 81 -2.24 5.63 12.43
N LYS A 82 -1.03 5.68 11.89
CA LYS A 82 -0.21 6.91 11.81
C LYS A 82 -0.93 8.04 11.05
N ARG A 83 -1.67 7.70 9.98
CA ARG A 83 -2.48 8.68 9.24
C ARG A 83 -3.68 9.20 10.04
N LYS A 84 -4.32 8.35 10.85
CA LYS A 84 -5.45 8.73 11.72
C LYS A 84 -5.05 9.56 12.95
N HIS A 85 -3.79 9.47 13.37
CA HIS A 85 -3.25 10.19 14.52
C HIS A 85 -2.46 11.46 14.15
N LYS A 86 -2.57 11.98 12.92
CA LYS A 86 -2.06 13.33 12.66
C LYS A 86 -2.86 14.32 13.51
N PRO A 87 -2.23 15.03 14.47
CA PRO A 87 -2.94 16.04 15.24
C PRO A 87 -3.46 17.08 14.27
N VAL A 88 -4.75 17.38 14.37
CA VAL A 88 -5.37 18.49 13.64
C VAL A 88 -4.59 19.74 14.04
N PRO A 89 -4.06 20.53 13.10
CA PRO A 89 -3.27 21.71 13.44
C PRO A 89 -4.09 22.60 14.38
N ASN A 90 -3.47 23.03 15.48
CA ASN A 90 -4.14 23.78 16.54
C ASN A 90 -4.64 25.12 15.99
N GLN A 91 -5.91 25.17 15.58
CA GLN A 91 -6.58 26.36 15.02
C GLN A 91 -6.83 27.46 16.07
N SER A 92 -6.56 27.20 17.34
CA SER A 92 -6.78 28.17 18.42
C SER A 92 -5.98 29.46 18.23
N LEU A 93 -4.76 29.36 17.69
CA LEU A 93 -3.92 30.54 17.40
C LEU A 93 -4.58 31.45 16.36
N ILE A 94 -5.15 30.86 15.30
CA ILE A 94 -5.82 31.60 14.22
C ILE A 94 -7.08 32.31 14.75
N ILE A 95 -7.85 31.62 15.60
CA ILE A 95 -9.07 32.18 16.22
C ILE A 95 -8.72 33.37 17.11
N VAL A 96 -7.72 33.23 17.99
CA VAL A 96 -7.29 34.30 18.91
C VAL A 96 -6.78 35.52 18.15
N THR A 97 -5.91 35.34 17.14
CA THR A 97 -5.39 36.45 16.33
C THR A 97 -6.50 37.17 15.57
N THR A 98 -7.44 36.42 14.97
CA THR A 98 -8.57 37.01 14.24
C THR A 98 -9.46 37.85 15.16
N PHE A 99 -9.77 37.33 16.36
CA PHE A 99 -10.59 38.04 17.33
C PHE A 99 -9.90 39.32 17.83
N LEU A 100 -8.60 39.26 18.10
CA LEU A 100 -7.80 40.42 18.53
C LEU A 100 -7.86 41.55 17.48
N ILE A 101 -7.69 41.22 16.20
CA ILE A 101 -7.74 42.20 15.10
C ILE A 101 -9.14 42.83 15.02
N LEU A 102 -10.19 42.02 15.14
CA LEU A 102 -11.58 42.49 15.06
C LEU A 102 -11.89 43.49 16.20
N VAL A 103 -11.45 43.19 17.42
CA VAL A 103 -11.56 44.10 18.57
C VAL A 103 -10.80 45.41 18.32
N LEU A 104 -9.61 45.34 17.75
CA LEU A 104 -8.78 46.52 17.43
C LEU A 104 -9.47 47.45 16.42
N ILE A 105 -10.13 46.88 15.41
CA ILE A 105 -10.92 47.64 14.43
C ILE A 105 -12.12 48.34 15.10
N VAL A 106 -12.84 47.62 15.97
CA VAL A 106 -14.00 48.18 16.69
C VAL A 106 -13.58 49.32 17.61
N LEU A 107 -12.48 49.14 18.36
CA LEU A 107 -11.94 50.19 19.23
C LEU A 107 -11.48 51.40 18.42
N GLY A 108 -10.78 51.19 17.30
CA GLY A 108 -10.37 52.28 16.41
C GLY A 108 -11.56 53.06 15.88
N PHE A 109 -12.62 52.37 15.43
CA PHE A 109 -13.85 52.99 14.98
C PHE A 109 -14.52 53.82 16.10
N LEU A 110 -14.60 53.28 17.31
CA LEU A 110 -15.22 53.94 18.45
C LEU A 110 -14.47 55.23 18.84
N VAL A 111 -13.13 55.20 18.85
CA VAL A 111 -12.30 56.38 19.11
C VAL A 111 -12.52 57.46 18.06
N ILE A 112 -12.52 57.11 16.77
CA ILE A 112 -12.76 58.07 15.68
C ILE A 112 -14.18 58.66 15.77
N TYR A 113 -15.18 57.82 16.03
CA TYR A 113 -16.56 58.26 16.20
C TYR A 113 -16.70 59.23 17.38
N LYS A 114 -16.06 58.92 18.52
CA LYS A 114 -16.06 59.79 19.70
C LYS A 114 -15.36 61.13 19.45
N MET A 115 -14.26 61.15 18.71
CA MET A 115 -13.56 62.39 18.34
C MET A 115 -14.34 63.24 17.33
N LYS A 116 -15.18 62.64 16.48
CA LYS A 116 -15.96 63.36 15.47
C LYS A 116 -17.28 63.92 16.02
N ASN A 117 -17.85 63.29 17.05
CA ASN A 117 -19.13 63.66 17.64
C ASN A 117 -19.02 64.39 18.99
N GLY A 118 -17.80 64.67 19.48
CA GLY A 118 -17.53 65.51 20.64
C GLY A 118 -16.88 66.82 20.20
#